data_AF-A0A9W6WAD2-F1
#
_entry.id   AF-A0A9W6WAD2-F1
#
_cell.length_a   1.000
_cell.length_b   1.000
_cell.length_c   1.000
_cell.angle_alpha   90.00
_cell.angle_beta   90.00
_cell.angle_gamma   90.00
#
_symmetry.space_group_name_H-M   'P 1'
#
loop_
_entity.id
_entity.type
_entity.pdbx_description
1 polymer ?
#
loop_
_entity_poly.entity_id
_entity_poly.type
_entity_poly.pdbx_seq_one_letter_code
_entity_poly.pdbx_strand_id
1 'polypeptide(L)'
;MVTGGRNLGRVGVIVHRERHDGGFDLVHIKDSLENTFVTRLSNVFVIGSEAGKPYVSLPKGKGIKLTIAEERDRRRAQAGL
;
A
#
# COMPACT_ATOMS: atom_id res chain seq x y z
N MET A 1 -4.94 1.61 4.03
CA MET A 1 -5.13 0.39 3.22
C MET A 1 -5.85 0.77 1.95
N VAL A 2 -5.51 0.15 0.82
CA VAL A 2 -6.18 0.39 -0.47
C VAL A 2 -7.21 -0.70 -0.75
N THR A 3 -8.46 -0.32 -1.01
CA THR A 3 -9.60 -1.23 -1.21
C THR A 3 -10.01 -1.42 -2.67
N GLY A 4 -9.36 -0.74 -3.62
CA GLY A 4 -9.70 -0.84 -5.04
C GLY A 4 -8.60 -0.36 -6.01
N GLY A 5 -8.79 -0.64 -7.30
CA GLY A 5 -7.88 -0.26 -8.38
C GLY A 5 -6.57 -1.05 -8.42
N ARG A 6 -5.58 -0.56 -9.19
CA ARG A 6 -4.27 -1.22 -9.42
C ARG A 6 -3.44 -1.45 -8.14
N ASN A 7 -3.69 -0.64 -7.12
CA ASN A 7 -2.97 -0.67 -5.84
C ASN A 7 -3.73 -1.43 -4.73
N LEU A 8 -4.80 -2.15 -5.08
CA LEU A 8 -5.59 -2.97 -4.15
C LEU A 8 -4.69 -3.84 -3.23
N GLY A 9 -5.03 -3.87 -1.93
CA GLY A 9 -4.34 -4.66 -0.92
C GLY A 9 -3.07 -4.02 -0.39
N ARG A 10 -2.60 -2.91 -0.97
CA ARG A 10 -1.43 -2.19 -0.45
C ARG A 10 -1.74 -1.42 0.82
N VAL A 11 -0.75 -1.34 1.72
CA VAL A 11 -0.83 -0.60 2.98
C VAL A 11 0.37 0.35 3.07
N GLY A 12 0.10 1.56 3.54
CA GLY A 12 1.11 2.60 3.72
C GLY A 12 0.56 3.79 4.47
N VAL A 13 1.44 4.75 4.72
CA VAL A 13 1.15 6.02 5.39
C VAL A 13 0.71 7.04 4.34
N ILE A 14 -0.32 7.81 4.65
CA ILE A 14 -0.76 8.92 3.81
C ILE A 14 0.24 10.06 3.96
N VAL A 15 0.83 10.48 2.85
CA VAL A 15 1.81 11.58 2.82
C VAL A 15 1.11 12.91 2.50
N HIS A 16 0.29 12.89 1.45
CA HIS A 16 -0.38 14.08 0.94
C HIS A 16 -1.73 13.71 0.35
N ARG A 17 -2.74 14.57 0.58
CA ARG A 17 -4.03 14.54 -0.11
C ARG A 17 -4.09 15.72 -1.06
N GLU A 18 -4.17 15.44 -2.34
CA GLU A 18 -4.36 16.43 -3.39
C GLU A 18 -5.87 16.58 -3.66
N ARG A 19 -6.41 17.72 -3.24
CA ARG A 19 -7.83 18.04 -3.41
C ARG A 19 -8.05 18.65 -4.80
N HIS A 20 -9.04 18.14 -5.51
CA HIS A 20 -9.42 18.65 -6.83
C HIS A 20 -10.89 19.05 -6.83
N ASP A 21 -11.17 20.34 -6.91
CA ASP A 21 -12.54 20.83 -6.95
C ASP A 21 -13.22 20.45 -8.28
N GLY A 22 -14.39 19.83 -8.20
CA GLY A 22 -15.11 19.29 -9.36
C GLY A 22 -14.59 17.95 -9.88
N GLY A 23 -13.57 17.36 -9.24
CA GLY A 23 -12.93 16.12 -9.66
C GLY A 23 -12.82 15.08 -8.54
N PHE A 24 -11.91 14.12 -8.75
CA PHE A 24 -11.58 13.11 -7.76
C PHE A 24 -10.33 13.52 -6.99
N ASP A 25 -10.41 13.50 -5.68
CA ASP A 25 -9.25 13.69 -4.82
C ASP A 25 -8.27 12.52 -4.97
N LEU A 26 -6.98 12.86 -5.03
CA LEU A 26 -5.88 11.91 -5.08
C LEU A 26 -5.18 11.86 -3.73
N VAL A 27 -4.69 10.67 -3.37
CA VAL A 27 -3.96 10.43 -2.14
C VAL A 27 -2.63 9.79 -2.47
N HIS A 28 -1.56 10.47 -2.08
CA HIS A 28 -0.20 9.96 -2.14
C HIS A 28 0.09 9.14 -0.88
N ILE A 29 0.43 7.88 -1.09
CA ILE A 29 0.67 6.92 -0.02
C ILE A 29 2.09 6.40 -0.17
N LYS A 30 2.79 6.24 0.95
CA LYS A 30 4.13 5.66 1.04
C LYS A 30 4.08 4.39 1.86
N ASP A 31 4.53 3.26 1.30
CA ASP A 31 4.62 2.02 2.05
C ASP A 31 5.89 1.93 2.91
N SER A 32 6.03 0.85 3.67
CA SER A 32 7.17 0.65 4.58
C SER A 32 8.50 0.37 3.88
N LEU A 33 8.50 0.14 2.56
CA LEU A 33 9.71 0.04 1.74
C LEU A 33 10.00 1.35 1.02
N GLU A 34 9.40 2.45 1.47
CA GLU A 34 9.56 3.79 0.93
C GLU A 34 9.02 3.95 -0.50
N ASN A 35 8.31 2.96 -1.04
CA ASN A 35 7.70 3.08 -2.36
C ASN A 35 6.46 3.96 -2.25
N THR A 36 6.38 4.94 -3.15
CA THR A 36 5.22 5.83 -3.25
C THR A 36 4.29 5.38 -4.36
N PHE A 37 2.99 5.58 -4.12
CA PHE A 37 1.96 5.35 -5.13
C PHE A 37 0.75 6.23 -4.86
N VAL A 38 -0.07 6.39 -5.90
CA VAL A 38 -1.26 7.24 -5.85
C VAL A 38 -2.51 6.39 -6.05
N THR A 39 -3.58 6.77 -5.36
CA THR A 39 -4.91 6.23 -5.59
C THR A 39 -5.96 7.31 -5.35
N ARG A 40 -7.20 7.08 -5.82
CA ARG A 40 -8.33 7.95 -5.52
C ARG A 40 -8.70 7.86 -4.05
N LEU A 41 -9.18 8.95 -3.46
CA LEU A 41 -9.63 9.00 -2.06
C LEU A 41 -10.67 7.92 -1.74
N SER A 42 -11.57 7.63 -2.68
CA SER A 42 -12.60 6.58 -2.54
C SER A 42 -12.05 5.17 -2.31
N ASN A 43 -10.79 4.92 -2.70
CA ASN A 43 -10.13 3.63 -2.55
C ASN A 43 -9.27 3.56 -1.28
N VAL A 44 -9.27 4.59 -0.43
CA VAL A 44 -8.44 4.66 0.78
C VAL A 44 -9.30 4.34 2.00
N PHE A 45 -8.89 3.32 2.74
CA PHE A 45 -9.47 2.96 4.03
C PHE A 45 -8.41 3.11 5.13
N VAL A 46 -8.70 3.96 6.13
CA VAL A 46 -7.80 4.23 7.25
C VAL A 46 -7.90 3.09 8.26
N ILE A 47 -6.75 2.53 8.66
CA ILE A 47 -6.67 1.34 9.53
C ILE A 47 -5.84 1.58 10.79
N GLY A 48 -5.49 2.83 11.08
CA GLY A 48 -4.65 3.21 12.21
C GLY A 48 -4.30 4.69 12.17
N SER A 49 -3.83 5.22 13.30
CA SER A 49 -3.40 6.61 13.46
C SER A 49 -1.88 6.77 13.36
N GLU A 50 -1.12 5.81 13.89
CA GLU A 50 0.34 5.82 13.91
C GLU A 50 0.92 4.95 12.79
N ALA A 51 2.04 5.39 12.22
CA ALA A 51 2.78 4.60 11.25
C ALA A 51 3.24 3.28 11.88
N GLY A 52 3.00 2.16 11.19
CA GLY A 52 3.42 0.83 11.64
C GLY A 52 2.57 0.19 12.75
N LYS A 53 1.56 0.88 13.30
CA LYS A 53 0.63 0.36 14.31
C LYS A 53 -0.82 0.33 13.79
N PRO A 54 -1.20 -0.68 12.98
CA PRO A 54 -2.57 -0.84 12.54
C PRO A 54 -3.46 -1.30 13.72
N TYR A 55 -4.73 -0.88 13.72
CA TYR A 55 -5.74 -1.32 14.69
C TYR A 55 -6.21 -2.77 14.45
N VAL A 56 -5.85 -3.34 13.30
CA VAL A 56 -6.19 -4.71 12.90
C VAL A 56 -4.94 -5.49 12.52
N SER A 57 -4.97 -6.80 12.77
CA SER A 57 -3.91 -7.70 12.30
C SER A 57 -3.86 -7.75 10.77
N LEU A 58 -2.68 -7.57 10.20
CA LEU A 58 -2.48 -7.61 8.75
C LEU A 58 -2.11 -9.01 8.26
N PRO A 59 -2.55 -9.42 7.05
CA PRO A 59 -2.12 -10.66 6.42
C PRO A 59 -0.60 -10.74 6.18
N LYS A 60 -0.12 -11.94 5.82
CA LYS A 60 1.30 -12.17 5.47
C LYS A 60 1.75 -11.18 4.39
N GLY A 61 2.89 -10.52 4.63
CA GLY A 61 3.42 -9.49 3.75
C GLY A 61 2.98 -8.06 4.07
N LYS A 62 2.12 -7.85 5.07
CA LYS A 62 1.75 -6.52 5.62
C LYS A 62 1.25 -5.51 4.58
N GLY A 63 0.73 -5.97 3.44
CA GLY A 63 0.28 -5.11 2.34
C GLY A 63 1.42 -4.49 1.51
N ILE A 64 2.61 -5.10 1.52
CA ILE A 64 3.74 -4.70 0.68
C ILE A 64 3.65 -5.42 -0.66
N LYS A 65 3.66 -4.65 -1.75
CA LYS A 65 3.69 -5.20 -3.11
C LYS A 65 5.13 -5.24 -3.61
N LEU A 66 5.67 -6.45 -3.75
CA LEU A 66 6.98 -6.69 -4.34
C LEU A 66 6.93 -6.55 -5.87
N THR A 67 8.07 -6.21 -6.45
CA THR A 67 8.28 -6.31 -7.90
C THR A 67 8.31 -7.77 -8.35
N ILE A 68 8.12 -8.00 -9.64
CA ILE A 68 8.14 -9.36 -10.22
C ILE A 68 9.49 -10.04 -9.97
N ALA A 69 10.60 -9.29 -10.04
CA ALA A 69 11.94 -9.81 -9.78
C ALA A 69 12.11 -10.20 -8.30
N GLU A 70 11.73 -9.33 -7.36
CA GLU A 70 11.79 -9.62 -5.92
C GLU A 70 10.91 -10.82 -5.53
N GLU A 71 9.71 -10.91 -6.10
CA GLU A 71 8.79 -12.03 -5.87
C GLU A 71 9.39 -13.34 -6.38
N ARG A 72 10.03 -13.33 -7.56
CA ARG A 72 10.75 -14.49 -8.11
C ARG A 72 11.91 -14.91 -7.21
N ASP A 73 12.75 -13.96 -6.80
CA ASP A 73 13.94 -14.25 -6.01
C ASP A 73 13.56 -14.76 -4.62
N ARG A 74 12.51 -14.19 -4.01
CA ARG A 74 11.91 -14.67 -2.77
C ARG A 74 11.39 -16.10 -2.88
N ARG A 75 10.75 -16.45 -4.01
CA ARG A 75 10.27 -17.82 -4.25
C ARG A 75 11.41 -18.80 -4.44
N ARG A 76 12.47 -18.43 -5.18
CA ARG A 76 13.66 -19.26 -5.37
C ARG A 76 14.38 -19.53 -4.05
N ALA A 77 14.60 -18.49 -3.25
CA ALA A 77 15.21 -18.62 -1.93
C ALA A 77 14.39 -19.51 -0.97
N GLN A 78 13.05 -19.47 -1.04
CA GLN A 78 12.19 -20.36 -0.25
C GLN A 78 12.18 -21.81 -0.77
N ALA A 79 12.47 -22.02 -2.05
CA ALA A 79 12.50 -23.35 -2.66
C ALA A 79 13.82 -24.11 -2.40
N GLY A 80 14.83 -23.48 -1.79
CA GLY A 80 16.07 -24.14 -1.38
C GLY A 80 16.98 -24.60 -2.52
N LEU A 81 16.89 -23.95 -3.69
CA LEU A 81 17.84 -24.09 -4.80
C LEU A 81 18.91 -22.99 -4.71
#